data_AF-A0A2M8AZ19-F1
#
_entry.id   AF-A0A2M8AZ19-F1
#
_cell.length_a   1.000
_cell.length_b   1.000
_cell.length_c   1.000
_cell.angle_alpha   90.00
_cell.angle_beta   90.00
_cell.angle_gamma   90.00
#
_symmetry.space_group_name_H-M   'P 1'
#
loop_
_entity.id
_entity.type
_entity.pdbx_description
1 polymer ?
#
loop_
_entity_poly.entity_id
_entity_poly.type
_entity_poly.pdbx_seq_one_letter_code
_entity_poly.pdbx_strand_id
1 'polypeptide(L)' 'GLGISKMSAGSRTTVGGYGEAEPTTEGQFEVSDQRSVPDVCAMLRTRGLMPVFKNWDSVFRDAEAGGDG' A
#
# COMPACT_ATOMS: atom_id res chain seq x y z
N GLY A 1 7.22 -19.43 10.45
CA GLY A 1 7.57 -19.21 9.03
C GLY A 1 8.26 -17.87 8.91
N LEU A 2 9.38 -17.82 8.18
CA LEU A 2 10.12 -16.59 7.88
C LEU A 2 9.60 -16.02 6.55
N GLY A 3 8.45 -15.34 6.60
CA GLY A 3 7.84 -14.70 5.43
C GLY A 3 7.68 -13.22 5.67
N ILE A 4 7.85 -12.42 4.62
CA ILE A 4 7.52 -10.98 4.65
C ILE A 4 6.02 -10.85 4.90
N SER A 5 5.64 -10.14 5.98
CA SER A 5 4.24 -9.93 6.38
C SER A 5 3.81 -8.46 6.30
N LYS A 6 4.72 -7.57 5.90
CA LYS A 6 4.48 -6.13 5.73
C LYS A 6 5.16 -5.66 4.45
N MET A 7 4.45 -4.86 3.67
CA MET A 7 4.99 -4.20 2.48
C MET A 7 4.38 -2.81 2.32
N SER A 8 5.14 -1.88 1.74
CA SER A 8 4.60 -0.62 1.24
C SER A 8 4.17 -0.79 -0.21
N ALA A 9 3.14 -0.07 -0.64
CA ALA A 9 2.62 -0.08 -2.01
C ALA A 9 2.25 1.33 -2.45
N GLY A 10 2.43 1.66 -3.74
CA GLY A 10 2.16 3.01 -4.27
C GLY A 10 3.02 4.11 -3.63
N SER A 11 4.22 3.77 -3.17
CA SER A 11 5.08 4.68 -2.42
C SER A 11 5.58 5.85 -3.26
N ARG A 12 5.64 7.05 -2.66
CA ARG A 12 6.34 8.23 -3.18
C ARG A 12 7.47 8.61 -2.24
N THR A 13 8.68 8.73 -2.77
CA THR A 13 9.90 9.01 -2.00
C THR A 13 10.36 10.47 -2.09
N THR A 14 9.64 11.28 -2.86
CA THR A 14 9.82 12.74 -2.99
C THR A 14 9.09 13.47 -1.86
N VAL A 15 9.59 14.64 -1.49
CA VAL A 15 8.91 15.51 -0.53
C VAL A 15 7.64 16.05 -1.20
N GLY A 16 6.49 15.87 -0.54
CA GLY A 16 5.20 16.28 -1.11
C GLY A 16 4.70 15.40 -2.26
N GLY A 17 5.31 14.23 -2.51
CA GLY A 17 5.02 13.39 -3.68
C GLY A 17 3.61 12.79 -3.80
N TYR A 18 2.74 12.99 -2.82
CA TYR A 18 1.33 12.58 -2.86
C TYR A 18 0.38 13.77 -3.14
N GLY A 19 0.91 14.99 -3.29
CA GLY A 19 0.12 16.14 -3.73
C GLY A 19 -0.23 16.07 -5.22
N GLU A 20 -1.16 16.93 -5.66
CA GLU A 20 -1.55 17.04 -7.07
C GLU A 20 -0.49 17.72 -7.95
N ALA A 21 0.42 18.48 -7.34
CA ALA A 21 1.50 19.14 -8.04
C ALA A 21 2.63 18.15 -8.35
N GLU A 22 3.23 18.31 -9.53
CA GLU A 22 4.45 17.57 -9.89
C GLU A 22 5.54 17.83 -8.84
N PRO A 23 6.19 16.78 -8.32
CA PRO A 23 7.20 16.93 -7.28
C PRO A 23 8.39 17.72 -7.81
N THR A 24 8.80 18.74 -7.05
CA THR A 24 9.93 19.62 -7.41
C THR A 24 11.26 19.15 -6.81
N THR A 25 11.24 18.07 -6.03
CA THR A 25 12.40 17.53 -5.31
C THR A 25 12.77 16.14 -5.82
N GLU A 26 14.05 15.83 -5.81
CA GLU A 26 14.53 14.46 -6.01
C GLU A 26 14.05 13.53 -4.89
N GLY A 27 13.76 12.28 -5.24
CA GLY A 27 13.35 11.25 -4.27
C GLY A 27 14.55 10.75 -3.47
N GLN A 28 14.33 10.28 -2.24
CA GLN A 28 15.40 9.69 -1.42
C GLN A 28 16.03 8.44 -2.07
N PHE A 29 15.23 7.71 -2.87
CA PHE A 29 15.64 6.57 -3.68
C PHE A 29 14.57 6.30 -4.75
N GLU A 30 14.93 5.54 -5.78
CA GLU A 30 14.01 5.11 -6.84
C GLU A 30 13.12 3.95 -6.36
N VAL A 31 11.84 3.99 -6.73
CA VAL A 31 10.89 2.91 -6.46
C VAL A 31 10.88 1.93 -7.62
N SER A 32 11.20 0.67 -7.37
CA SER A 32 11.24 -0.36 -8.43
C SER A 32 9.86 -0.96 -8.77
N ASP A 33 8.92 -0.94 -7.82
CA ASP A 33 7.54 -1.43 -8.03
C ASP A 33 6.58 -0.26 -8.22
N GLN A 34 6.21 -0.01 -9.47
CA GLN A 34 5.36 1.12 -9.89
C GLN A 34 3.87 0.79 -9.85
N ARG A 35 3.47 -0.39 -9.35
CA ARG A 35 2.07 -0.77 -9.24
C ARG A 35 1.32 0.09 -8.24
N SER A 36 0.06 0.38 -8.56
CA SER A 36 -0.82 1.09 -7.65
C SER A 36 -1.19 0.22 -6.44
N VAL A 37 -1.67 0.85 -5.36
CA VAL A 37 -2.18 0.12 -4.17
C VAL A 37 -3.27 -0.90 -4.55
N PRO A 38 -4.30 -0.56 -5.37
CA PRO A 38 -5.27 -1.53 -5.86
C PRO A 38 -4.66 -2.74 -6.59
N ASP A 39 -3.67 -2.52 -7.47
CA ASP A 39 -3.04 -3.59 -8.26
C ASP A 39 -2.28 -4.57 -7.37
N VAL A 40 -1.56 -4.05 -6.37
CA VAL A 40 -0.87 -4.88 -5.37
C VAL A 40 -1.88 -5.69 -4.56
N CYS A 41 -2.99 -5.08 -4.15
CA CYS A 41 -4.05 -5.78 -3.42
C CYS A 41 -4.66 -6.91 -4.26
N ALA A 42 -4.95 -6.66 -5.54
CA ALA A 42 -5.47 -7.68 -6.45
C ALA A 42 -4.47 -8.84 -6.60
N MET A 43 -3.19 -8.54 -6.82
CA MET A 43 -2.13 -9.54 -6.92
C MET A 43 -2.00 -10.39 -5.64
N LEU A 44 -2.13 -9.79 -4.45
CA LEU A 44 -2.11 -10.55 -3.20
C LEU A 44 -3.31 -11.50 -3.11
N ARG A 45 -4.51 -11.04 -3.47
CA ARG A 45 -5.72 -11.87 -3.46
C ARG A 45 -5.63 -13.04 -4.45
N THR A 46 -5.06 -12.86 -5.64
CA THR A 46 -4.88 -13.96 -6.61
C THR A 46 -3.91 -15.03 -6.11
N ARG A 47 -3.06 -14.71 -5.14
CA ARG A 47 -2.16 -15.65 -4.46
C ARG A 47 -2.74 -16.23 -3.17
N GLY A 48 -4.01 -15.97 -2.86
CA GLY A 48 -4.66 -16.42 -1.63
C GLY A 48 -4.21 -15.67 -0.37
N LEU A 49 -3.59 -14.49 -0.51
CA LEU A 49 -3.19 -13.64 0.60
C LEU A 49 -4.23 -12.55 0.85
N MET A 50 -4.51 -12.26 2.12
CA MET A 50 -5.41 -11.19 2.53
C MET A 50 -4.62 -9.90 2.82
N PRO A 51 -4.70 -8.87 1.95
CA PRO A 51 -4.09 -7.59 2.25
C PRO A 51 -4.81 -6.93 3.43
N VAL A 52 -4.04 -6.50 4.43
CA VAL A 52 -4.53 -5.71 5.57
C VAL A 52 -3.77 -4.39 5.62
N PHE A 53 -4.51 -3.28 5.68
CA PHE A 53 -3.89 -1.95 5.76
C PHE A 53 -3.54 -1.65 7.21
N LYS A 54 -2.30 -1.21 7.42
CA LYS A 54 -1.89 -0.70 8.72
C LYS A 54 -2.46 0.70 8.89
N ASN A 55 -3.63 0.80 9.53
CA ASN A 55 -4.10 2.06 10.07
C ASN A 55 -3.25 2.38 11.32
N TRP A 56 -2.90 3.63 11.56
CA TRP A 56 -1.85 4.06 12.51
C TRP A 56 -2.28 3.88 14.00
N ASP A 57 -2.32 2.63 14.45
CA ASP A 57 -3.32 1.96 15.29
C ASP A 57 -4.07 2.62 16.49
N SER A 58 -5.22 2.05 16.92
CA SER A 58 -5.15 1.22 18.13
C SER A 58 -5.34 -0.31 18.04
N VAL A 59 -6.17 -0.94 17.17
CA VAL A 59 -6.09 -2.41 16.87
C VAL A 59 -6.64 -2.85 15.48
N PHE A 60 -6.46 -2.06 14.41
CA PHE A 60 -7.00 -2.17 13.04
C PHE A 60 -8.51 -1.88 13.03
N ARG A 61 -8.90 -0.61 12.87
CA ARG A 61 -10.31 -0.18 12.76
C ARG A 61 -10.96 -0.77 11.50
N ASP A 62 -11.56 -1.94 11.73
CA ASP A 62 -12.63 -2.63 11.04
C ASP A 62 -12.37 -3.12 9.61
N ALA A 63 -12.54 -4.44 9.45
CA ALA A 63 -12.58 -5.19 8.19
C ALA A 63 -13.83 -4.84 7.34
N GLU A 64 -14.12 -3.56 7.16
CA GLU A 64 -15.28 -3.03 6.43
C GLU A 64 -14.98 -3.05 4.92
N ALA A 65 -15.68 -3.75 4.04
CA ALA A 65 -17.08 -4.13 4.05
C ALA A 65 -17.24 -5.57 3.53
N GLY A 66 -17.64 -6.48 4.41
CA GLY A 66 -18.41 -7.66 4.01
C GLY A 66 -19.84 -7.21 3.73
N GLY A 67 -20.21 -7.13 2.46
CA GLY A 67 -21.57 -6.90 1.99
C GLY A 67 -22.06 -8.08 1.18
N ASP A 68 -22.29 -9.22 1.85
CA ASP A 68 -23.21 -10.24 1.36
C ASP A 68 -24.57 -9.96 2.02
N GLY A 69 -25.45 -9.35 1.24
CA GLY A 69 -26.88 -9.22 1.47
C GLY A 69 -27.59 -9.36 0.14
#